data_AF-A0A1Y4U2Z3-F1
#
_entry.id   AF-A0A1Y4U2Z3-F1
#
_cell.length_a   1.000
_cell.length_b   1.000
_cell.length_c   1.000
_cell.angle_alpha   90.00
_cell.angle_beta   90.00
_cell.angle_gamma   90.00
#
_symmetry.space_group_name_H-M   'P 1'
#
loop_
_entity.id
_entity.type
_entity.pdbx_description
1 polymer ?
#
loop_
_entity_poly.entity_id
_entity_poly.type
_entity_poly.pdbx_seq_one_letter_code
_entity_poly.pdbx_strand_id
1 'polypeptide(L)'
;MRTPKTDPTKAAILTALCTIMVFIPWTIFPLRTQPWALEIPAAGMIIACYAIFMIFSGIFTLICYSKYRAQNTLMKICVVINLIYAIFGVAALGMMAVTAA
;
A
#
# COMPACT_ATOMS: atom_id res chain seq x y z
N MET A 1 -24.61 -4.63 15.77
CA MET A 1 -24.37 -5.47 14.58
C MET A 1 -23.30 -6.50 14.91
N ARG A 2 -23.67 -7.77 15.10
CA ARG A 2 -22.71 -8.85 15.37
C ARG A 2 -22.15 -9.31 14.02
N THR A 3 -21.02 -8.74 13.62
CA THR A 3 -20.31 -9.22 12.42
C THR A 3 -19.88 -10.67 12.66
N PRO A 4 -20.17 -11.61 11.75
CA PRO A 4 -19.84 -13.02 11.94
C PRO A 4 -18.34 -13.20 12.19
N LYS A 5 -17.97 -14.11 13.08
CA LYS A 5 -16.58 -14.54 13.30
C LYS A 5 -16.05 -15.00 11.95
N THR A 6 -15.10 -14.27 11.38
CA THR A 6 -14.47 -14.61 10.11
C THR A 6 -13.76 -15.95 10.25
N ASP A 7 -13.96 -16.83 9.26
CA ASP A 7 -13.29 -18.12 9.24
C ASP A 7 -11.77 -17.92 9.34
N PRO A 8 -11.05 -18.69 10.17
CA PRO A 8 -9.63 -18.48 10.43
C PRO A 8 -8.79 -18.49 9.13
N THR A 9 -9.18 -19.30 8.15
CA THR A 9 -8.55 -19.39 6.83
C THR A 9 -8.70 -18.10 6.01
N LYS A 10 -9.86 -17.44 6.08
CA LYS A 10 -10.13 -16.19 5.34
C LYS A 10 -9.30 -15.03 5.91
N ALA A 11 -9.18 -14.98 7.24
CA ALA A 11 -8.33 -13.99 7.91
C ALA A 11 -6.84 -14.20 7.58
N ALA A 12 -6.38 -15.45 7.47
CA ALA A 12 -5.02 -15.76 7.07
C ALA A 12 -4.72 -15.33 5.62
N ILE A 13 -5.62 -15.61 4.67
CA ILE A 13 -5.48 -15.18 3.27
C ILE A 13 -5.45 -13.65 3.16
N LEU A 14 -6.34 -12.95 3.88
CA LEU A 14 -6.33 -11.47 3.91
C LEU A 14 -5.01 -10.91 4.47
N THR A 15 -4.47 -11.54 5.52
CA THR A 15 -3.18 -11.15 6.10
C THR A 15 -2.04 -11.40 5.10
N ALA A 16 -2.05 -12.54 4.40
CA ALA A 16 -1.06 -12.86 3.37
C ALA A 16 -1.13 -11.86 2.21
N LEU A 17 -2.33 -11.50 1.75
CA LEU A 17 -2.52 -10.46 0.73
C LEU A 17 -1.98 -9.10 1.18
N CYS A 18 -2.29 -8.67 2.41
CA CYS A 18 -1.78 -7.41 2.95
C CYS A 18 -0.25 -7.43 3.11
N THR A 19 0.32 -8.58 3.43
CA THR A 19 1.78 -8.79 3.51
C THR A 19 2.42 -8.66 2.13
N ILE A 20 1.83 -9.29 1.10
CA ILE A 20 2.31 -9.16 -0.28
C ILE A 20 2.23 -7.71 -0.76
N MET A 21 1.16 -6.99 -0.39
CA MET A 21 1.01 -5.58 -0.74
C MET A 21 2.11 -4.68 -0.17
N VAL A 22 2.69 -5.02 1.00
CA VAL A 22 3.84 -4.30 1.59
C VAL A 22 5.09 -4.42 0.72
N PHE A 23 5.26 -5.53 -0.01
CA PHE A 23 6.43 -5.74 -0.87
C PHE A 23 6.34 -4.98 -2.20
N ILE A 24 5.12 -4.63 -2.67
CA ILE A 24 4.94 -3.95 -3.95
C ILE A 24 5.65 -2.58 -3.97
N PRO A 25 5.53 -1.70 -2.97
CA PRO A 25 6.31 -0.46 -2.94
C PRO A 25 7.82 -0.64 -3.08
N TRP A 26 8.40 -1.76 -2.61
CA TRP A 26 9.83 -2.02 -2.74
C TRP A 26 10.27 -2.36 -4.17
N THR A 27 9.34 -2.73 -5.06
CA THR A 27 9.68 -2.97 -6.47
C THR A 27 10.01 -1.69 -7.24
N ILE A 28 9.77 -0.51 -6.66
CA ILE A 28 10.15 0.76 -7.28
C ILE A 28 11.67 0.94 -7.37
N PHE A 29 12.43 0.39 -6.42
CA PHE A 29 13.89 0.47 -6.39
C PHE A 29 14.55 -0.22 -7.60
N PRO A 30 14.28 -1.51 -7.89
CA PRO A 30 14.81 -2.14 -9.10
C PRO A 30 14.23 -1.53 -10.38
N LEU A 31 12.98 -1.04 -10.37
CA LEU A 31 12.40 -0.39 -11.54
C LEU A 31 13.16 0.90 -11.91
N ARG A 32 13.62 1.65 -10.91
CA ARG A 32 14.43 2.87 -11.08
C ARG A 32 15.89 2.62 -11.47
N THR A 33 16.35 1.37 -11.58
CA THR A 33 17.66 1.10 -12.19
C THR A 33 17.59 1.08 -13.72
N GLN A 34 16.38 1.06 -14.28
CA GLN A 34 16.17 1.05 -15.72
C GLN A 34 16.17 2.47 -16.29
N PRO A 35 16.90 2.73 -17.39
CA PRO A 35 17.03 4.08 -17.95
C PRO A 35 15.68 4.63 -18.45
N TRP A 36 14.83 3.79 -19.05
CA TRP A 36 13.51 4.18 -19.55
C TRP A 36 12.53 4.60 -18.44
N ALA A 37 12.72 4.10 -17.21
CA ALA A 37 11.89 4.46 -16.06
C ALA A 37 12.35 5.79 -15.41
N LEU A 38 13.51 6.33 -15.81
CA LEU A 38 14.01 7.65 -15.42
C LEU A 38 13.67 8.74 -16.44
N GLU A 39 13.30 8.38 -17.66
CA GLU A 39 12.93 9.35 -18.68
C GLU A 39 11.61 10.07 -18.36
N ILE A 40 11.56 11.36 -18.70
CA ILE A 40 10.37 12.19 -18.60
C ILE A 40 9.52 11.90 -19.85
N PRO A 41 8.22 11.54 -19.76
CA PRO A 41 7.28 11.62 -18.62
C PRO A 41 7.03 10.32 -17.85
N ALA A 42 7.66 9.20 -18.24
CA ALA A 42 7.45 7.88 -17.66
C ALA A 42 7.75 7.85 -16.16
N ALA A 43 8.82 8.52 -15.72
CA ALA A 43 9.20 8.59 -14.31
C ALA A 43 8.07 9.17 -13.42
N GLY A 44 7.38 10.22 -13.88
CA GLY A 44 6.30 10.86 -13.15
C GLY A 44 5.07 9.95 -13.04
N MET A 45 4.67 9.31 -14.15
CA MET A 45 3.56 8.37 -14.15
C MET A 45 3.80 7.15 -13.25
N ILE A 46 5.02 6.60 -13.28
CA ILE A 46 5.39 5.47 -12.41
C ILE A 46 5.25 5.89 -10.94
N ILE A 47 5.82 7.02 -10.53
CA ILE A 47 5.74 7.49 -9.14
C ILE A 47 4.29 7.74 -8.72
N ALA A 48 3.48 8.37 -9.58
CA ALA A 48 2.06 8.61 -9.31
C ALA A 48 1.26 7.31 -9.13
N CYS A 49 1.45 6.32 -10.02
CA CYS A 49 0.80 5.02 -9.92
C CYS A 49 1.17 4.29 -8.61
N TYR A 50 2.46 4.29 -8.24
CA TYR A 50 2.90 3.70 -6.98
C TYR A 50 2.34 4.46 -5.77
N ALA A 51 2.24 5.79 -5.83
CA ALA A 51 1.67 6.60 -4.76
C ALA A 51 0.18 6.32 -4.54
N ILE A 52 -0.61 6.23 -5.62
CA ILE A 52 -2.02 5.84 -5.55
C ILE A 52 -2.16 4.42 -4.98
N PHE A 53 -1.31 3.49 -5.41
CA PHE A 53 -1.30 2.12 -4.90
C PHE A 53 -1.00 2.04 -3.40
N MET A 54 -0.02 2.83 -2.92
CA MET A 54 0.33 2.91 -1.49
C MET A 54 -0.85 3.41 -0.64
N ILE A 55 -1.57 4.43 -1.12
CA ILE A 55 -2.78 4.95 -0.44
C ILE A 55 -3.88 3.89 -0.41
N PHE A 56 -4.15 3.25 -1.55
CA PHE A 56 -5.16 2.19 -1.66
C PHE A 56 -4.84 1.01 -0.73
N SER A 57 -3.57 0.57 -0.68
CA SER A 57 -3.12 -0.50 0.20
C SER A 57 -3.31 -0.18 1.69
N GLY A 58 -3.00 1.06 2.11
CA GLY A 58 -3.24 1.51 3.48
C GLY A 58 -4.71 1.44 3.89
N ILE A 59 -5.60 1.98 3.05
CA ILE A 59 -7.05 1.96 3.29
C ILE A 59 -7.58 0.52 3.30
N PHE A 60 -7.18 -0.30 2.33
CA PHE A 60 -7.59 -1.70 2.22
C PHE A 60 -7.18 -2.50 3.47
N THR A 61 -5.94 -2.33 3.94
CA THR A 61 -5.42 -3.02 5.12
C THR A 61 -6.16 -2.59 6.39
N LEU A 62 -6.52 -1.31 6.51
CA LEU A 62 -7.32 -0.78 7.62
C LEU A 62 -8.74 -1.38 7.64
N ILE A 63 -9.39 -1.47 6.48
CA ILE A 63 -10.72 -2.10 6.35
C ILE A 63 -10.64 -3.58 6.72
N CYS A 64 -9.62 -4.30 6.26
CA CYS A 64 -9.40 -5.71 6.60
C CYS A 64 -9.20 -5.91 8.11
N TYR A 65 -8.48 -5.00 8.78
CA TYR A 65 -8.29 -5.06 10.22
C TYR A 65 -9.58 -4.77 11.01
N SER A 66 -10.30 -3.71 10.67
CA SER A 66 -11.47 -3.25 11.41
C SER A 66 -12.73 -4.08 11.11
N LYS A 67 -13.03 -4.32 9.84
CA LYS A 67 -14.29 -4.95 9.38
C LYS A 67 -14.23 -6.47 9.40
N TYR A 68 -13.07 -7.07 9.14
CA TYR A 68 -12.91 -8.53 9.04
C TYR A 68 -12.24 -9.16 10.27
N ARG A 69 -11.92 -8.37 11.31
CA ARG A 69 -11.37 -8.84 12.60
C ARG A 69 -10.17 -9.80 12.48
N ALA A 70 -9.32 -9.63 11.46
CA ALA A 70 -8.06 -10.35 11.36
C ALA A 70 -7.06 -9.80 12.40
N GLN A 71 -7.24 -10.10 13.69
CA GLN A 71 -6.45 -9.51 14.79
C GLN A 71 -5.13 -10.23 15.09
N ASN A 72 -4.54 -10.87 14.08
CA ASN A 72 -3.24 -11.53 14.23
C ASN A 72 -2.12 -10.48 14.40
N THR A 73 -1.05 -10.83 15.12
CA THR A 73 0.12 -9.94 15.31
C THR A 73 0.72 -9.47 13.98
N LEU A 74 0.77 -10.36 12.98
CA LEU A 74 1.23 -10.03 11.62
C LEU A 74 0.35 -8.98 10.94
N MET A 75 -0.98 -9.05 11.09
CA MET A 75 -1.89 -8.08 10.51
C MET A 75 -1.74 -6.70 11.15
N LYS A 76 -1.50 -6.64 12.47
CA LYS A 76 -1.21 -5.36 13.16
C LYS A 76 0.05 -4.71 12.59
N ILE A 77 1.11 -5.48 12.37
CA ILE A 77 2.35 -4.99 11.77
C ILE A 77 2.09 -4.50 10.33
N CYS A 78 1.34 -5.27 9.53
CA CYS A 78 0.97 -4.86 8.17
C CYS A 78 0.16 -3.55 8.13
N VAL A 79 -0.77 -3.35 9.07
CA VAL A 79 -1.53 -2.10 9.19
C VAL A 79 -0.61 -0.92 9.43
N VAL A 80 0.32 -1.03 10.38
CA VAL A 80 1.26 0.06 10.69
C VAL A 80 2.12 0.39 9.47
N ILE A 81 2.69 -0.62 8.80
CA ILE A 81 3.55 -0.42 7.64
C ILE A 81 2.76 0.19 6.46
N ASN A 82 1.60 -0.36 6.11
CA ASN A 82 0.80 0.14 5.00
C ASN A 82 0.23 1.54 5.27
N LEU A 83 -0.01 1.92 6.52
CA LEU A 83 -0.37 3.29 6.88
C LEU A 83 0.80 4.27 6.71
N ILE A 84 2.02 3.88 7.10
CA ILE A 84 3.22 4.67 6.84
C ILE A 84 3.36 4.86 5.32
N TYR A 85 3.20 3.80 4.53
CA TYR A 85 3.23 3.89 3.07
C TYR A 85 2.13 4.78 2.50
N ALA A 86 0.92 4.75 3.04
CA ALA A 86 -0.14 5.66 2.63
C ALA A 86 0.23 7.13 2.87
N ILE A 87 0.83 7.45 4.02
CA ILE A 87 1.31 8.81 4.32
C ILE A 87 2.40 9.23 3.32
N PHE A 88 3.36 8.34 3.04
CA PHE A 88 4.38 8.58 2.02
C PHE A 88 3.78 8.78 0.63
N GLY A 89 2.77 8.00 0.25
CA GLY A 89 2.04 8.15 -1.01
C GLY A 89 1.35 9.52 -1.12
N VAL A 90 0.67 9.96 -0.05
CA VAL A 90 0.05 11.31 -0.02
C VAL A 90 1.10 12.41 -0.11
N ALA A 91 2.21 12.29 0.61
CA ALA A 91 3.30 13.27 0.57
C ALA A 91 3.95 13.33 -0.83
N ALA A 92 4.15 12.18 -1.48
CA ALA A 92 4.69 12.10 -2.83
C ALA A 92 3.76 12.77 -3.85
N LEU A 93 2.45 12.49 -3.79
CA LEU A 93 1.47 13.17 -4.64
C LEU A 93 1.40 14.68 -4.36
N GLY A 94 1.48 15.08 -3.09
CA GLY A 94 1.51 16.48 -2.69
C GLY A 94 2.73 17.21 -3.26
N MET A 95 3.92 16.63 -3.15
CA MET A 95 5.14 17.21 -3.75
C MET A 95 5.05 17.26 -5.28
N MET A 96 4.50 16.22 -5.93
CA MET A 96 4.28 16.26 -7.37
C MET A 96 3.33 17.38 -7.77
N ALA A 97 2.24 17.58 -7.03
CA ALA A 97 1.29 18.66 -7.28
C ALA A 97 1.89 20.05 -7.06
N VAL A 98 2.73 20.24 -6.03
CA VAL A 98 3.43 21.50 -5.76
C VAL A 98 4.48 21.82 -6.83
N THR A 99 5.16 20.79 -7.35
CA THR A 99 6.23 20.97 -8.36
C THR A 99 5.66 21.11 -9.77
N ALA A 100 4.42 20.70 -10.00
CA ALA A 100 3.70 20.85 -11.28
C ALA A 100 2.92 22.18 -11.39
N ALA A 101 2.95 23.02 -10.35
CA ALA A 101 2.35 24.36 -10.30
C ALA A 101 3.43 25.45 -10.45
#